data_AF-A0A1M7ATU4-F1
#
_entry.id   AF-A0A1M7ATU4-F1
#
_cell.length_a   1.000
_cell.length_b   1.000
_cell.length_c   1.000
_cell.angle_alpha   90.00
_cell.angle_beta   90.00
_cell.angle_gamma   90.00
#
_symmetry.space_group_name_H-M   'P 1'
#
loop_
_entity.id
_entity.type
_entity.pdbx_description
1 polymer ?
#
loop_
_entity_poly.entity_id
_entity_poly.type
_entity_poly.pdbx_seq_one_letter_code
_entity_poly.pdbx_strand_id
1 'polypeptide(L)'
;MGRLIFNPCEIISFDVRIVKEREDFEVIHLTIETEDNCLKYRVCSDEREPDLSLIQRDLYSGLSKVRDDNADIEIEEYMQRDYLFVRYPDGTSKQYTARKI
;
A
#
# COMPACT_ATOMS: atom_id res chain seq x y z
N MET A 1 13.59 -21.42 -3.84
CA MET A 1 14.30 -20.12 -3.91
C MET A 1 13.96 -19.37 -2.64
N GLY A 2 14.97 -18.98 -1.84
CA GLY A 2 14.73 -18.24 -0.60
C GLY A 2 14.44 -16.77 -0.90
N ARG A 3 13.45 -16.18 -0.22
CA ARG A 3 13.19 -14.75 -0.24
C ARG A 3 13.90 -14.13 0.96
N LEU A 4 14.75 -13.12 0.73
CA LEU A 4 15.35 -12.33 1.79
C LEU A 4 14.50 -11.08 1.98
N ILE A 5 13.72 -11.04 3.06
CA ILE A 5 12.90 -9.87 3.44
C ILE A 5 13.77 -9.00 4.32
N PHE A 6 14.13 -7.80 3.85
CA PHE A 6 15.13 -6.98 4.52
C PHE A 6 14.64 -6.27 5.79
N ASN A 7 13.34 -6.20 6.04
CA ASN A 7 12.77 -5.59 7.26
C ASN A 7 11.39 -6.20 7.58
N PRO A 8 11.31 -7.43 8.13
CA PRO A 8 10.05 -7.93 8.67
C PRO A 8 9.65 -7.04 9.84
N CYS A 9 8.48 -6.42 9.75
CA CYS A 9 7.90 -5.63 10.84
C CYS A 9 6.42 -5.99 10.96
N GLU A 10 5.94 -6.04 12.20
CA GLU A 10 4.53 -6.32 12.46
C GLU A 10 3.70 -5.06 12.20
N ILE A 11 2.58 -5.22 11.48
CA ILE A 11 1.62 -4.13 11.26
C ILE A 11 0.68 -4.09 12.46
N ILE A 12 0.78 -3.02 13.25
CA ILE A 12 -0.09 -2.78 14.42
C ILE A 12 -1.46 -2.30 13.94
N SER A 13 -1.48 -1.33 13.04
CA SER A 13 -2.70 -0.71 12.55
C SER A 13 -2.51 -0.17 11.13
N PHE A 14 -3.59 0.03 10.40
CA PHE A 14 -3.55 0.68 9.10
C PHE A 14 -4.88 1.38 8.80
N ASP A 15 -4.81 2.37 7.90
CA ASP A 15 -5.96 3.11 7.41
C ASP A 15 -5.83 3.33 5.90
N VAL A 16 -6.89 3.02 5.16
CA VAL A 16 -6.94 3.17 3.69
C VAL A 16 -8.21 3.92 3.32
N ARG A 17 -8.09 5.21 3.00
CA ARG A 17 -9.24 6.07 2.71
C ARG A 17 -9.08 6.80 1.40
N ILE A 18 -10.14 6.82 0.60
CA ILE A 18 -10.24 7.74 -0.53
C ILE A 18 -10.54 9.13 0.02
N VAL A 19 -9.71 10.10 -0.34
CA VAL A 19 -9.78 11.49 0.09
C VAL A 19 -9.83 12.37 -1.14
N LYS A 20 -10.77 13.32 -1.13
CA LYS A 20 -10.87 14.37 -2.13
C LYS A 20 -9.95 15.53 -1.74
N GLU A 21 -8.75 15.58 -2.29
CA GLU A 21 -7.77 16.64 -2.03
C GLU A 21 -8.13 17.95 -2.75
N ARG A 22 -8.80 17.86 -3.91
CA ARG A 22 -9.32 19.02 -4.68
C ARG A 22 -10.63 18.66 -5.37
N GLU A 23 -11.30 19.66 -5.96
CA GLU A 23 -12.62 19.51 -6.60
C GLU A 23 -12.68 18.39 -7.65
N ASP A 24 -11.59 18.19 -8.40
CA ASP A 24 -11.45 17.15 -9.43
C ASP A 24 -10.29 16.18 -9.15
N PHE A 25 -9.86 16.06 -7.89
CA PHE A 25 -8.72 15.23 -7.54
C PHE A 25 -8.97 14.41 -6.29
N GLU A 26 -9.21 13.12 -6.50
CA GLU A 26 -9.33 12.10 -5.47
C GLU A 26 -8.08 11.23 -5.46
N VAL A 27 -7.66 10.83 -4.26
CA VAL A 27 -6.49 9.99 -4.02
C VAL A 27 -6.79 9.08 -2.85
N ILE A 28 -5.98 8.05 -2.65
CA ILE A 28 -5.99 7.26 -1.42
C ILE A 28 -4.93 7.81 -0.48
N HIS A 29 -5.32 8.10 0.76
CA HIS A 29 -4.39 8.26 1.87
C HIS A 29 -4.25 6.89 2.53
N LEU A 30 -3.04 6.34 2.45
CA LEU A 30 -2.65 5.08 3.05
C LEU A 30 -1.75 5.37 4.26
N THR A 31 -2.16 4.92 5.44
CA THR A 31 -1.33 4.94 6.65
C THR A 31 -1.10 3.51 7.10
N ILE A 32 0.14 3.14 7.39
CA ILE A 32 0.54 1.85 7.95
C ILE A 32 1.37 2.13 9.19
N GLU A 33 0.87 1.72 10.35
CA GLU A 33 1.60 1.75 11.60
C GLU A 33 2.24 0.39 11.84
N THR A 34 3.56 0.38 11.98
CA THR A 34 4.34 -0.78 12.37
C THR A 34 4.94 -0.55 13.76
N GLU A 35 5.53 -1.58 14.36
CA GLU A 35 6.22 -1.44 15.65
C GLU A 35 7.32 -0.36 15.63
N ASP A 36 8.01 -0.21 14.50
CA ASP A 36 9.17 0.67 14.39
C ASP A 36 8.86 2.03 13.76
N ASN A 37 7.78 2.15 12.97
CA ASN A 37 7.56 3.33 12.15
C ASN A 37 6.09 3.56 11.76
N CYS A 38 5.78 4.78 11.34
CA CYS A 38 4.50 5.13 10.72
C CYS A 38 4.75 5.54 9.27
N LEU A 39 4.28 4.74 8.33
CA LEU A 39 4.41 4.96 6.90
C LEU A 39 3.12 5.59 6.37
N LYS A 40 3.24 6.72 5.67
CA LYS A 40 2.10 7.42 5.09
C LYS A 40 2.35 7.69 3.62
N TYR A 41 1.36 7.39 2.80
CA TYR A 41 1.42 7.54 1.36
C TYR A 41 0.15 8.19 0.83
N ARG A 42 0.35 9.02 -0.19
CA ARG A 42 -0.70 9.43 -1.13
C ARG A 42 -0.61 8.55 -2.36
N VAL A 43 -1.60 7.72 -2.61
CA VAL A 43 -1.70 6.82 -3.77
C VAL A 43 -2.69 7.40 -4.79
N CYS A 44 -2.27 7.51 -6.03
CA CYS A 44 -3.06 8.05 -7.13
C CYS A 44 -3.52 6.94 -8.08
N SER A 45 -4.63 7.17 -8.77
CA SER A 45 -4.98 6.38 -9.95
C SER A 45 -4.04 6.72 -11.11
N ASP A 46 -3.80 5.74 -11.97
CA ASP A 46 -3.05 5.93 -13.21
C ASP A 46 -3.62 5.05 -14.33
N GLU A 47 -3.00 5.04 -15.51
CA GLU A 47 -3.47 4.24 -16.65
C GLU A 47 -3.47 2.72 -16.39
N ARG A 48 -2.69 2.23 -15.42
CA ARG A 48 -2.60 0.80 -15.07
C ARG A 48 -3.68 0.42 -14.07
N GLU A 49 -3.93 1.29 -13.09
CA GLU A 49 -4.94 1.12 -12.06
C GLU A 49 -5.77 2.42 -11.96
N PRO A 50 -6.77 2.61 -12.85
CA PRO A 50 -7.53 3.86 -12.91
C PRO A 50 -8.59 3.99 -11.81
N ASP A 51 -9.00 2.87 -11.19
CA ASP A 51 -10.10 2.83 -10.23
C ASP A 51 -9.57 2.85 -8.78
N LEU A 52 -9.72 4.00 -8.12
CA LEU A 52 -9.33 4.18 -6.71
C LEU A 52 -10.09 3.24 -5.77
N SER A 53 -11.34 2.87 -6.07
CA SER A 53 -12.11 1.95 -5.22
C SER A 53 -11.51 0.54 -5.26
N LEU A 54 -11.04 0.11 -6.43
CA LEU A 54 -10.32 -1.17 -6.57
C LEU A 54 -8.98 -1.13 -5.85
N ILE A 55 -8.18 -0.07 -6.03
CA ILE A 55 -6.91 0.09 -5.32
C ILE A 55 -7.13 0.07 -3.80
N GLN A 56 -8.11 0.82 -3.30
CA GLN A 56 -8.43 0.89 -1.87
C GLN A 56 -8.80 -0.50 -1.33
N ARG A 57 -9.67 -1.23 -2.04
CA ARG A 57 -10.11 -2.58 -1.65
C ARG A 57 -8.94 -3.56 -1.63
N ASP A 58 -8.07 -3.52 -2.64
CA ASP A 58 -6.94 -4.44 -2.74
C ASP A 58 -5.93 -4.17 -1.61
N LEU A 59 -5.59 -2.90 -1.36
CA LEU A 59 -4.72 -2.50 -0.24
C LEU A 59 -5.32 -2.91 1.10
N TYR A 60 -6.60 -2.61 1.33
CA TYR A 60 -7.29 -2.95 2.58
C TYR A 60 -7.32 -4.47 2.80
N SER A 61 -7.70 -5.24 1.79
CA SER A 61 -7.74 -6.71 1.85
C SER A 61 -6.36 -7.31 2.13
N GLY A 62 -5.32 -6.80 1.45
CA GLY A 62 -3.94 -7.23 1.65
C GLY A 62 -3.44 -6.98 3.07
N LEU A 63 -3.61 -5.76 3.56
CA LEU A 63 -3.17 -5.36 4.90
C LEU A 63 -3.98 -6.05 6.01
N SER A 64 -5.29 -6.26 5.81
CA SER A 64 -6.12 -7.05 6.72
C SER A 64 -5.59 -8.47 6.89
N LYS A 65 -5.24 -9.15 5.80
CA LYS A 65 -4.70 -10.52 5.86
C LYS A 65 -3.37 -10.59 6.61
N VAL A 66 -2.52 -9.58 6.46
CA VAL A 66 -1.25 -9.51 7.20
C VAL A 66 -1.51 -9.43 8.70
N ARG A 67 -2.43 -8.55 9.11
CA ARG A 67 -2.79 -8.36 10.52
C ARG A 67 -3.52 -9.58 11.11
N ASP A 68 -4.41 -10.22 10.36
CA ASP A 68 -5.35 -11.21 10.90
C ASP A 68 -4.93 -12.68 10.67
N ASP A 69 -4.21 -12.98 9.57
CA ASP A 69 -3.94 -14.36 9.11
C ASP A 69 -2.44 -14.75 9.12
N ASN A 70 -1.58 -13.98 9.79
CA ASN A 70 -0.13 -14.19 9.84
C ASN A 70 0.48 -14.37 8.43
N ALA A 71 0.05 -13.51 7.51
CA ALA A 71 0.46 -13.51 6.11
C ALA A 71 1.49 -12.40 5.82
N ASP A 72 2.32 -12.59 4.80
CA ASP A 72 3.33 -11.60 4.43
C ASP A 72 2.84 -10.68 3.31
N ILE A 73 3.10 -9.37 3.45
CA ILE A 73 3.02 -8.38 2.37
C ILE A 73 4.40 -7.77 2.15
N GLU A 74 4.79 -7.59 0.90
CA GLU A 74 6.04 -6.92 0.53
C GLU A 74 5.69 -5.54 -0.04
N ILE A 75 6.22 -4.48 0.57
CA ILE A 75 6.04 -3.11 0.10
C ILE A 75 7.41 -2.54 -0.22
N GLU A 76 7.64 -2.20 -1.49
CA GLU A 76 8.89 -1.61 -1.97
C GLU A 76 8.62 -0.21 -2.53
N GLU A 77 9.36 0.77 -2.01
CA GLU A 77 9.27 2.16 -2.41
C GLU A 77 10.28 2.45 -3.54
N TYR A 78 9.83 2.97 -4.68
CA TYR A 78 10.69 3.54 -5.71
C TYR A 78 10.53 5.07 -5.74
N MET A 79 11.21 5.72 -4.80
CA MET A 79 11.11 7.15 -4.52
C MET A 79 11.41 8.07 -5.70
N GLN A 80 12.34 7.71 -6.59
CA GLN A 80 12.71 8.55 -7.74
C GLN A 80 11.60 8.66 -8.78
N ARG A 81 10.60 7.78 -8.74
CA ARG A 81 9.50 7.74 -9.70
C ARG A 81 8.12 7.76 -9.06
N ASP A 82 8.02 8.06 -7.76
CA ASP A 82 6.77 8.05 -7.00
C ASP A 82 5.97 6.75 -7.24
N TYR A 83 6.62 5.59 -7.08
CA TYR A 83 5.96 4.29 -7.17
C TYR A 83 6.03 3.49 -5.88
N LEU A 84 4.96 2.76 -5.61
CA LEU A 84 4.87 1.74 -4.57
C LEU A 84 4.59 0.39 -5.25
N PHE A 85 5.50 -0.56 -5.07
CA PHE A 85 5.29 -1.94 -5.49
C PHE A 85 4.78 -2.73 -4.30
N VAL A 86 3.62 -3.36 -4.47
CA VAL A 86 2.96 -4.13 -3.42
C VAL A 86 2.82 -5.57 -3.88
N ARG A 87 3.37 -6.48 -3.10
CA ARG A 87 3.21 -7.92 -3.30
C ARG A 87 2.31 -8.48 -2.22
N TYR A 88 1.15 -8.94 -2.65
CA TYR A 88 0.10 -9.45 -1.78
C TYR A 88 0.36 -10.90 -1.37
N PRO A 89 -0.27 -11.36 -0.26
CA PRO A 89 -0.15 -12.74 0.22
C PRO A 89 -0.53 -13.82 -0.80
N ASP A 90 -1.43 -13.51 -1.75
CA ASP A 90 -1.86 -14.45 -2.79
C ASP A 90 -0.84 -14.59 -3.95
N GLY A 91 0.29 -13.88 -3.86
CA GLY A 91 1.34 -13.86 -4.87
C GLY A 91 1.17 -12.76 -5.93
N THR A 92 0.02 -12.07 -5.95
CA THR A 92 -0.23 -10.94 -6.86
C THR A 92 0.72 -9.81 -6.57
N SER A 93 1.27 -9.19 -7.60
CA SER A 93 2.13 -8.01 -7.49
C SER A 93 1.51 -6.87 -8.26
N LYS A 94 1.33 -5.73 -7.61
CA LYS A 94 0.79 -4.51 -8.23
C LYS A 94 1.75 -3.35 -8.04
N GLN A 95 1.71 -2.43 -9.00
CA GLN A 95 2.44 -1.17 -8.95
C GLN A 95 1.43 -0.03 -8.88
N TYR A 96 1.60 0.84 -7.90
CA TYR A 96 0.79 2.04 -7.74
C TYR A 96 1.64 3.29 -7.88
N THR A 97 1.06 4.34 -8.45
CA THR A 97 1.62 5.69 -8.36
C THR A 97 1.38 6.20 -6.95
N ALA A 98 2.44 6.42 -6.17
CA ALA A 98 2.35 6.77 -4.77
C ALA A 98 3.52 7.61 -4.29
N ARG A 99 3.24 8.58 -3.42
CA ARG A 99 4.25 9.46 -2.82
C ARG A 99 4.12 9.47 -1.30
N LYS A 100 5.25 9.44 -0.59
CA LYS A 100 5.30 9.54 0.87
C LYS A 100 4.88 10.94 1.36
N ILE A 101 4.09 11.02 2.44
CA ILE A 101 3.54 12.28 3.00
C ILE A 101 3.70 12.39 4.51
#